data_AF-R5XHD4-F1
#
_entry.id   AF-R5XHD4-F1
#
_cell.length_a   1.000
_cell.length_b   1.000
_cell.length_c   1.000
_cell.angle_alpha   90.00
_cell.angle_beta   90.00
_cell.angle_gamma   90.00
#
_symmetry.space_group_name_H-M   'P 1'
#
loop_
_entity.id
_entity.type
_entity.pdbx_description
1 polymer ?
#
loop_
_entity_poly.entity_id
_entity_poly.type
_entity_poly.pdbx_seq_one_letter_code
_entity_poly.pdbx_strand_id
1 'polypeptide(L)'
;MGSNIQENNHEHNHAHSNHKHSDEDYKKLINRMSRIIGHANSVKTMMEEHRDCTEILIQISAVKAALNNLGKKILEDHINKCIVDVVGEEQLEEKQKLLKDLNDAIDKFVR
;
A
#
# COMPACT_ATOMS: atom_id res chain seq x y z
N MET A 1 1.87 -20.78 43.80
CA MET A 1 2.77 -20.02 42.91
C MET A 1 2.67 -20.61 41.52
N GLY A 2 2.24 -19.82 40.54
CA GLY A 2 2.06 -20.23 39.15
C GLY A 2 1.28 -19.14 38.46
N SER A 3 1.98 -18.05 38.16
CA SER A 3 1.41 -16.77 37.73
C SER A 3 0.71 -16.87 36.39
N ASN A 4 -0.44 -16.21 36.37
CA ASN A 4 -1.31 -15.87 35.26
C ASN A 4 -0.51 -15.31 34.07
N ILE A 5 -0.54 -15.99 32.92
CA ILE A 5 -0.12 -15.42 31.63
C ILE A 5 -1.41 -15.09 30.89
N GLN A 6 -1.87 -13.84 31.03
CA GLN A 6 -2.84 -13.28 30.10
C GLN A 6 -2.11 -13.03 28.77
N GLU A 7 -2.39 -13.87 27.78
CA GLU A 7 -2.12 -13.57 26.38
C GLU A 7 -2.93 -12.32 26.01
N ASN A 8 -2.24 -11.17 25.94
CA ASN A 8 -2.77 -9.95 25.35
C ASN A 8 -2.88 -10.16 23.83
N ASN A 9 -4.02 -10.69 23.39
CA ASN A 9 -4.47 -10.56 22.01
C ASN A 9 -4.85 -9.09 21.78
N HIS A 10 -3.87 -8.28 21.45
CA HIS A 10 -4.08 -6.91 21.00
C HIS A 10 -4.56 -6.98 19.54
N GLU A 11 -5.86 -7.20 19.35
CA GLU A 11 -6.53 -6.96 18.07
C GLU A 11 -6.42 -5.48 17.73
N HIS A 12 -5.44 -5.13 16.89
CA HIS A 12 -5.37 -3.81 16.27
C HIS A 12 -6.47 -3.69 15.21
N ASN A 13 -7.71 -3.46 15.66
CA ASN A 13 -8.79 -2.95 14.83
C ASN A 13 -8.44 -1.49 14.44
N HIS A 14 -7.62 -1.33 13.41
CA HIS A 14 -7.49 -0.03 12.75
C HIS A 14 -8.81 0.26 12.06
N ALA A 15 -9.69 1.01 12.74
CA ALA A 15 -10.77 1.74 12.11
C ALA A 15 -10.14 2.74 11.14
N HIS A 16 -9.91 2.29 9.90
CA HIS A 16 -9.64 3.18 8.79
C HIS A 16 -10.94 3.93 8.53
N SER A 17 -10.92 5.26 8.69
CA SER A 17 -12.01 6.11 8.21
C SER A 17 -12.29 5.71 6.76
N ASN A 18 -13.55 5.39 6.49
CA ASN A 18 -14.01 4.72 5.28
C ASN A 18 -14.01 5.74 4.12
N HIS A 19 -12.83 6.23 3.73
CA HIS A 19 -12.65 7.15 2.61
C HIS A 19 -12.92 6.38 1.32
N LYS A 20 -14.19 6.28 0.91
CA LYS A 20 -14.58 5.67 -0.36
C LYS A 20 -13.80 6.33 -1.50
N HIS A 21 -12.97 5.55 -2.20
CA HIS A 21 -12.55 5.91 -3.54
C HIS A 21 -13.79 5.87 -4.43
N SER A 22 -13.90 6.81 -5.39
CA SER A 22 -14.92 6.66 -6.42
C SER A 22 -14.70 5.31 -7.11
N ASP A 23 -15.79 4.62 -7.48
CA ASP A 23 -15.69 3.30 -8.13
C ASP A 23 -14.82 3.37 -9.40
N GLU A 24 -14.79 4.53 -10.05
CA GLU A 24 -13.95 4.79 -11.23
C GLU A 24 -12.46 4.88 -10.90
N ASP A 25 -12.07 5.56 -9.82
CA ASP A 25 -10.66 5.66 -9.41
C ASP A 25 -10.11 4.32 -8.93
N TYR A 26 -10.94 3.56 -8.19
CA TYR A 26 -10.54 2.23 -7.76
C TYR A 26 -10.36 1.27 -8.95
N LYS A 27 -11.25 1.36 -9.96
CA LYS A 27 -11.10 0.61 -11.22
C LYS A 27 -9.80 0.94 -11.95
N LYS A 28 -9.34 2.20 -11.95
CA LYS A 28 -8.05 2.59 -12.53
C LYS A 28 -6.87 1.95 -11.78
N LEU A 29 -6.92 1.90 -10.45
CA LEU A 29 -5.90 1.24 -9.63
C LEU A 29 -5.85 -0.27 -9.91
N ILE A 30 -7.02 -0.93 -9.96
CA ILE A 30 -7.12 -2.35 -10.30
C ILE A 30 -6.54 -2.63 -11.69
N ASN A 31 -6.88 -1.81 -12.69
CA ASN A 31 -6.32 -1.97 -14.04
C ASN A 31 -4.79 -1.81 -14.09
N ARG A 32 -4.21 -0.96 -13.22
CA ARG A 32 -2.74 -0.86 -13.10
C ARG A 32 -2.16 -2.13 -12.47
N MET A 33 -2.80 -2.63 -11.41
CA MET A 33 -2.39 -3.88 -10.75
C MET A 33 -2.45 -5.08 -11.71
N SER A 34 -3.50 -5.20 -12.53
CA SER A 34 -3.61 -6.27 -13.54
C SER A 34 -2.45 -6.26 -14.53
N ARG A 35 -1.96 -5.08 -14.94
CA ARG A 35 -0.79 -4.96 -15.82
C ARG A 35 0.49 -5.40 -15.12
N ILE A 36 0.67 -5.01 -13.85
CA ILE A 36 1.80 -5.43 -13.02
C ILE A 36 1.85 -6.96 -12.90
N ILE A 37 0.70 -7.60 -12.67
CA ILE A 37 0.59 -9.07 -12.64
C ILE A 37 1.03 -9.67 -13.98
N GLY A 38 0.62 -9.07 -15.10
CA GLY A 38 1.08 -9.49 -16.44
C GLY A 38 2.60 -9.43 -16.59
N HIS A 39 3.24 -8.34 -16.13
CA HIS A 39 4.69 -8.22 -16.14
C HIS A 39 5.38 -9.24 -15.23
N ALA A 40 4.85 -9.49 -14.03
CA ALA A 40 5.38 -10.50 -13.13
C ALA A 40 5.27 -11.93 -13.71
N ASN A 41 4.16 -12.25 -14.38
CA ASN A 41 4.01 -13.51 -15.10
C ASN A 41 5.02 -13.63 -16.25
N SER A 42 5.29 -12.53 -16.97
CA SER A 42 6.33 -12.52 -18.00
C SER A 42 7.71 -12.82 -17.42
N VAL A 43 8.07 -12.25 -16.26
CA VAL A 43 9.33 -12.58 -15.57
C VAL A 43 9.42 -14.07 -15.27
N LYS A 44 8.33 -14.66 -14.75
CA LYS A 44 8.28 -16.11 -14.50
C LYS A 44 8.54 -16.91 -15.78
N THR A 45 7.88 -16.57 -16.89
CA THR A 45 8.09 -17.24 -18.18
C THR A 45 9.54 -17.11 -18.66
N MET A 46 10.16 -15.94 -18.52
CA MET A 46 11.58 -15.75 -18.88
C MET A 46 12.51 -16.67 -18.09
N MET A 47 12.20 -16.95 -16.82
CA MET A 47 12.95 -17.88 -15.98
C MET A 47 12.77 -19.33 -16.43
N GLU A 48 11.53 -19.72 -16.76
CA GLU A 48 11.19 -21.05 -17.31
C GLU A 48 11.86 -21.29 -18.67
N GLU A 49 12.04 -20.24 -19.46
CA GLU A 49 12.76 -20.25 -20.75
C GLU A 49 14.29 -20.16 -20.61
N HIS A 50 14.83 -20.09 -19.39
CA HIS A 50 16.26 -19.93 -19.12
C HIS A 50 16.91 -18.74 -19.86
N ARG A 51 16.21 -17.61 -19.93
CA ARG A 51 16.74 -16.37 -20.52
C ARG A 51 17.90 -15.78 -19.70
N ASP A 52 18.61 -14.84 -20.31
CA ASP A 52 19.75 -14.18 -19.68
C ASP A 52 19.36 -13.49 -18.37
N CYS A 53 20.19 -13.68 -17.34
CA CYS A 53 19.96 -13.13 -16.01
C CYS A 53 19.84 -11.61 -16.02
N THR A 54 20.57 -10.91 -16.89
CA THR A 54 20.52 -9.44 -17.01
C THR A 54 19.16 -8.99 -17.52
N GLU A 55 18.60 -9.68 -18.51
CA GLU A 55 17.26 -9.38 -19.03
C GLU A 55 16.17 -9.59 -17.97
N ILE A 56 16.29 -10.67 -17.19
CA ILE A 56 15.37 -10.97 -16.08
C ILE A 56 15.45 -9.86 -15.02
N LEU A 57 16.66 -9.43 -14.64
CA LEU A 57 16.85 -8.34 -13.67
C LEU A 57 16.29 -6.99 -14.14
N ILE A 58 16.39 -6.70 -15.44
CA ILE A 58 15.78 -5.51 -16.05
C ILE A 58 14.25 -5.57 -15.93
N GLN A 59 13.63 -6.72 -16.22
CA GLN A 59 12.18 -6.87 -16.10
C GLN A 59 11.70 -6.82 -14.66
N ILE A 60 12.43 -7.43 -13.72
CA ILE A 60 12.14 -7.30 -12.28
C ILE A 60 12.19 -5.83 -11.86
N SER A 61 13.16 -5.06 -12.36
CA SER A 61 13.26 -3.62 -12.06
C SER A 61 12.07 -2.83 -12.60
N ALA A 62 11.56 -3.19 -13.79
CA ALA A 62 10.34 -2.59 -14.35
C ALA A 62 9.10 -2.91 -13.50
N VAL A 63 8.95 -4.16 -13.03
CA VAL A 63 7.86 -4.56 -12.11
C VAL A 63 7.94 -3.78 -10.81
N LYS A 64 9.13 -3.67 -10.22
CA LYS A 64 9.36 -2.88 -8.99
C LYS A 64 8.98 -1.41 -9.19
N ALA A 65 9.40 -0.80 -10.30
CA ALA A 65 9.05 0.59 -10.60
C ALA A 65 7.53 0.78 -10.77
N ALA A 66 6.84 -0.16 -11.42
CA ALA A 66 5.40 -0.11 -11.60
C ALA A 66 4.64 -0.24 -10.26
N LEU A 67 5.09 -1.13 -9.37
CA LEU A 67 4.56 -1.25 -8.01
C LEU A 67 4.78 0.03 -7.20
N ASN A 68 5.97 0.62 -7.27
CA ASN A 68 6.26 1.88 -6.59
C ASN A 68 5.35 3.01 -7.10
N ASN A 69 5.14 3.12 -8.40
CA ASN A 69 4.25 4.13 -8.97
C ASN A 69 2.78 3.91 -8.56
N LEU A 70 2.33 2.66 -8.43
CA LEU A 70 0.99 2.35 -7.93
C LEU A 70 0.85 2.75 -6.45
N GLY A 71 1.80 2.36 -5.60
CA GLY A 71 1.81 2.71 -4.18
C GLY A 71 1.85 4.22 -3.95
N LYS A 72 2.71 4.95 -4.69
CA LYS A 72 2.75 6.41 -4.67
C LYS A 72 1.40 7.03 -4.99
N LYS A 73 0.69 6.52 -6.01
CA LYS A 73 -0.63 7.05 -6.37
C LYS A 73 -1.67 6.84 -5.26
N ILE A 74 -1.69 5.66 -4.66
CA ILE A 74 -2.60 5.36 -3.53
C ILE A 74 -2.29 6.28 -2.35
N LEU A 75 -1.01 6.50 -2.06
CA LEU A 75 -0.56 7.39 -0.99
C LEU A 75 -0.97 8.84 -1.27
N GLU A 76 -0.74 9.37 -2.47
CA GLU A 76 -1.17 10.70 -2.88
C GLU A 76 -2.69 10.88 -2.71
N ASP A 77 -3.49 9.89 -3.14
CA ASP A 77 -4.94 9.93 -3.01
C ASP A 77 -5.38 9.90 -1.53
N HIS A 78 -4.66 9.15 -0.68
CA HIS A 78 -4.93 9.10 0.75
C HIS A 78 -4.59 10.43 1.44
N ILE A 79 -3.41 10.99 1.17
CA ILE A 79 -2.97 12.29 1.71
C ILE A 79 -3.97 13.39 1.33
N ASN A 80 -4.34 13.48 0.05
CA ASN A 80 -5.25 14.51 -0.43
C ASN A 80 -6.62 14.44 0.24
N LYS A 81 -7.14 13.24 0.53
CA LYS A 81 -8.43 13.08 1.23
C LYS A 81 -8.32 13.37 2.72
N CYS A 82 -7.31 12.81 3.40
CA CYS A 82 -7.15 12.99 4.85
C CYS A 82 -6.76 14.42 5.25
N ILE A 83 -6.08 15.18 4.39
CA ILE A 83 -5.72 16.58 4.68
C ILE A 83 -6.87 17.54 4.36
N VAL A 84 -7.66 17.28 3.32
CA VAL A 84 -8.73 18.18 2.87
C VAL A 84 -9.99 18.06 3.75
N ASP A 85 -10.28 16.87 4.29
CA ASP A 85 -11.50 16.64 5.08
C ASP A 85 -11.39 17.12 6.55
N VAL A 86 -10.19 17.47 7.04
CA VAL A 86 -9.93 17.81 8.45
C VAL A 86 -9.59 19.31 8.59
N VAL A 87 -10.59 20.17 8.38
CA VAL A 87 -10.48 21.62 8.64
C VAL A 87 -11.35 21.95 9.87
N GLY A 88 -10.77 21.85 11.07
CA GLY A 88 -11.40 22.24 12.34
C GLY A 88 -10.63 21.79 13.58
N GLU A 89 -10.62 22.59 14.66
CA GLU A 89 -9.88 22.31 15.90
C GLU A 89 -10.47 21.14 16.73
N GLU A 90 -11.74 20.79 16.54
CA GLU A 90 -12.44 19.75 17.30
C GLU A 90 -12.03 18.30 16.96
N GLN A 91 -11.16 18.08 15.97
CA GLN A 91 -10.80 16.75 15.44
C GLN A 91 -9.31 16.42 15.61
N LEU A 92 -8.61 17.05 16.56
CA LEU A 92 -7.16 16.94 16.70
C LEU A 92 -6.67 15.51 16.98
N GLU A 93 -7.39 14.73 17.78
CA GLU A 93 -7.04 13.32 18.08
C GLU A 93 -7.20 12.42 16.84
N GLU A 94 -8.29 12.60 16.09
CA GLU A 94 -8.54 11.87 14.83
C GLU A 94 -7.48 12.22 13.78
N LYS A 95 -7.08 13.50 13.70
CA LYS A 95 -5.97 13.96 12.87
C LYS A 95 -4.64 13.28 13.23
N GLN A 96 -4.32 13.18 14.52
CA GLN A 96 -3.10 12.51 14.97
C GLN A 96 -3.10 11.03 14.59
N LYS A 97 -4.24 10.35 14.72
CA LYS A 97 -4.38 8.97 14.29
C LYS A 97 -4.19 8.81 12.77
N LEU A 98 -4.83 9.66 11.96
CA LEU A 98 -4.68 9.63 10.49
C LEU A 98 -3.23 9.87 10.06
N LEU A 99 -2.56 10.85 10.66
CA LEU A 99 -1.14 11.12 10.38
C LEU A 99 -0.23 9.95 10.79
N LYS A 100 -0.55 9.27 11.89
CA LYS A 100 0.19 8.07 12.30
C LYS A 100 -0.02 6.91 11.32
N ASP A 101 -1.27 6.61 10.95
CA ASP A 101 -1.60 5.56 9.99
C ASP A 101 -0.94 5.85 8.62
N LEU A 102 -0.87 7.12 8.22
CA LEU A 102 -0.15 7.60 7.04
C LEU A 102 1.36 7.36 7.14
N ASN A 103 2.00 7.76 8.25
CA ASN A 103 3.43 7.55 8.48
C ASN A 103 3.78 6.05 8.48
N ASP A 104 2.96 5.21 9.11
CA ASP A 104 3.14 3.75 9.11
C ASP A 104 3.06 3.16 7.68
N ALA A 105 2.20 3.72 6.82
CA ALA A 105 2.11 3.33 5.42
C ALA A 105 3.33 3.78 4.61
N ILE A 106 3.84 5.00 4.84
CA ILE A 106 5.06 5.52 4.21
C ILE A 106 6.27 4.69 4.62
N ASP A 107 6.44 4.38 5.90
CA ASP A 107 7.56 3.59 6.41
C ASP A 107 7.62 2.19 5.80
N LYS A 108 6.45 1.56 5.57
CA LYS A 108 6.36 0.26 4.89
C LYS A 108 6.61 0.35 3.38
N PHE A 109 6.37 1.50 2.77
CA PHE A 109 6.55 1.71 1.33
C PHE A 109 7.98 2.12 0.95
N VAL A 110 8.66 2.84 1.85
CA VAL A 110 10.03 3.33 1.63
C VAL A 110 11.10 2.25 1.93
N ARG A 111 10.81 1.31 2.83
CA ARG A 111 11.68 0.17 3.14
C ARG A 111 11.67 -0.89 2.04
#